data_AF-A9ZTS1-F1
#
_entry.id   AF-A9ZTS1-F1
#
_cell.length_a   1.000
_cell.length_b   1.000
_cell.length_c   1.000
_cell.angle_alpha   90.00
_cell.angle_beta   90.00
_cell.angle_gamma   90.00
#
_symmetry.space_group_name_H-M   'P 1'
#
loop_
_entity.id
_entity.type
_entity.pdbx_description
1 polymer ?
#
loop_
_entity_poly.entity_id
_entity_poly.type
_entity_poly.pdbx_seq_one_letter_code
_entity_poly.pdbx_strand_id
1 'polypeptide(L)'
;MVVIAAFKSSRPEYKGAIKWFGAAQQRGTVLVLTAVQVVICAVWLSTASPTPHKNTHYIRSIIVYECAIGSVAGFSLLLGYIGLLAAVSFFLAFLARNLPDSFNEAKF
;
A
#
# COMPACT_ATOMS: atom_id res chain seq x y z
N MET A 1 11.43 1.61 1.90
CA MET A 1 12.59 0.70 1.75
C MET A 1 13.95 1.41 1.74
N VAL A 2 14.02 2.73 1.49
CA VAL A 2 15.30 3.48 1.40
C VAL A 2 16.04 3.60 2.73
N VAL A 3 15.33 3.81 3.85
CA VAL A 3 15.95 3.94 5.19
C VAL A 3 16.61 2.66 5.70
N ILE A 4 16.07 1.48 5.36
CA ILE A 4 16.65 0.20 5.82
C ILE A 4 17.85 -0.23 4.97
N ALA A 5 17.80 0.05 3.66
CA ALA A 5 18.91 -0.25 2.75
C ALA A 5 20.17 0.57 3.08
N ALA A 6 20.00 1.83 3.47
CA ALA A 6 21.09 2.70 3.97
C ALA A 6 21.69 2.20 5.30
N PHE A 7 20.97 1.37 6.05
CA PHE A 7 21.43 0.82 7.33
C PHE A 7 22.24 -0.46 7.18
N LYS A 8 21.89 -1.31 6.20
CA LYS A 8 22.64 -2.55 5.90
C LYS A 8 24.03 -2.25 5.30
N SER A 9 24.27 -1.02 4.85
CA SER A 9 25.53 -0.54 4.28
C SER A 9 26.55 0.00 5.29
N SER A 10 26.31 -0.12 6.59
CA SER A 10 27.36 0.05 7.60
C SER A 10 28.46 -1.03 7.49
N ARG A 11 28.27 -2.04 6.62
CA ARG A 11 29.31 -2.98 6.20
C ARG A 11 29.96 -2.53 4.86
N PRO A 12 31.30 -2.57 4.76
CA PRO A 12 32.06 -1.92 3.69
C PRO A 12 31.81 -2.46 2.26
N GLU A 13 31.15 -3.61 2.11
CA GLU A 13 30.90 -4.25 0.80
C GLU A 13 29.79 -3.57 -0.03
N TYR A 14 28.99 -2.66 0.53
CA TYR A 14 27.79 -2.10 -0.12
C TYR A 14 27.85 -0.59 -0.43
N LYS A 15 29.03 0.03 -0.37
CA LYS A 15 29.25 1.48 -0.66
C LYS A 15 28.76 1.93 -2.05
N GLY A 16 28.73 1.02 -3.04
CA GLY A 16 28.25 1.32 -4.39
C GLY A 16 26.73 1.45 -4.52
N ALA A 17 25.96 0.78 -3.67
CA ALA A 17 24.50 0.80 -3.74
C ALA A 17 23.92 2.15 -3.30
N ILE A 18 24.44 2.76 -2.24
CA ILE A 18 23.90 4.01 -1.66
C ILE A 18 23.87 5.16 -2.68
N LYS A 19 24.83 5.20 -3.62
CA LYS A 19 24.89 6.23 -4.66
C LYS A 19 23.75 6.11 -5.70
N TRP A 20 23.16 4.92 -5.83
CA TRP A 20 22.07 4.61 -6.77
C TRP A 20 20.67 4.74 -6.13
N PHE A 21 20.58 4.67 -4.79
CA PHE A 21 19.35 4.78 -4.00
C PHE A 21 18.91 6.25 -3.79
N GLY A 22 18.64 6.98 -4.88
CA GLY A 22 18.14 8.37 -4.84
C GLY A 22 16.62 8.52 -4.78
N ALA A 23 16.13 9.77 -4.71
CA ALA A 23 14.69 10.12 -4.71
C ALA A 23 13.91 9.53 -5.90
N ALA A 24 14.59 9.32 -7.04
CA ALA A 24 14.03 8.65 -8.21
C ALA A 24 13.58 7.21 -7.91
N GLN A 25 14.31 6.48 -7.06
CA GLN A 25 13.99 5.10 -6.70
C GLN A 25 12.83 5.02 -5.68
N GLN A 26 12.71 6.00 -4.77
CA GLN A 26 11.51 6.12 -3.92
C GLN A 26 10.27 6.37 -4.75
N ARG A 27 10.33 7.35 -5.66
CA ARG A 27 9.23 7.68 -6.58
C ARG A 27 8.88 6.47 -7.46
N GLY A 28 9.87 5.79 -8.01
CA GLY A 28 9.69 4.56 -8.79
C GLY A 28 9.01 3.44 -7.99
N THR A 29 9.42 3.23 -6.74
CA THR A 29 8.80 2.21 -5.88
C THR A 29 7.33 2.52 -5.61
N VAL A 30 7.01 3.78 -5.30
CA VAL A 30 5.62 4.21 -5.06
C VAL A 30 4.78 4.01 -6.33
N LEU A 31 5.31 4.40 -7.50
CA LEU A 31 4.63 4.20 -8.78
C LEU A 31 4.35 2.72 -9.06
N VAL A 32 5.31 1.83 -8.84
CA VAL A 32 5.14 0.39 -9.06
C VAL A 32 4.08 -0.19 -8.10
N LEU A 33 4.17 0.10 -6.80
CA LEU A 33 3.19 -0.39 -5.82
C LEU A 33 1.77 0.10 -6.11
N THR A 34 1.65 1.34 -6.60
CA THR A 34 0.38 1.94 -7.01
C THR A 34 -0.14 1.30 -8.29
N ALA A 35 0.72 1.03 -9.27
CA ALA A 35 0.34 0.35 -10.51
C ALA A 35 -0.20 -1.05 -10.23
N VAL A 36 0.43 -1.81 -9.32
CA VAL A 36 -0.08 -3.11 -8.87
C VAL A 36 -1.48 -2.99 -8.26
N GLN A 37 -1.70 -1.98 -7.42
CA GLN A 37 -3.02 -1.71 -6.83
C GLN A 37 -4.08 -1.44 -7.91
N VAL A 38 -3.74 -0.61 -8.90
CA VAL A 38 -4.63 -0.27 -10.02
C VAL A 38 -4.99 -1.53 -10.83
N VAL A 39 -4.02 -2.41 -11.09
CA VAL A 39 -4.26 -3.66 -11.81
C VAL A 39 -5.19 -4.58 -11.03
N ILE A 40 -4.96 -4.77 -9.73
CA ILE A 40 -5.83 -5.59 -8.86
C ILE A 40 -7.27 -5.06 -8.89
N CYS A 41 -7.43 -3.74 -8.73
CA CYS A 41 -8.74 -3.09 -8.80
C CYS A 41 -9.40 -3.27 -10.17
N ALA A 42 -8.66 -3.07 -11.27
CA ALA A 42 -9.20 -3.19 -12.62
C ALA A 42 -9.65 -4.62 -12.95
N VAL A 43 -8.85 -5.63 -12.58
CA VAL A 43 -9.21 -7.04 -12.72
C VAL A 43 -10.48 -7.34 -11.91
N TRP A 44 -10.55 -6.86 -10.67
CA TRP A 44 -11.73 -7.07 -9.83
C TRP A 44 -13.00 -6.39 -10.42
N LEU A 45 -12.91 -5.13 -10.84
CA LEU A 45 -14.03 -4.42 -11.48
C LEU A 45 -14.47 -5.08 -12.80
N SER A 46 -13.53 -5.58 -13.60
CA SER A 46 -13.85 -6.22 -14.88
C SER A 46 -14.55 -7.57 -14.73
N THR A 47 -14.21 -8.32 -13.68
CA THR A 47 -14.74 -9.67 -13.43
C THR A 47 -15.98 -9.66 -12.55
N ALA A 48 -16.08 -8.71 -11.63
CA ALA A 48 -17.14 -8.60 -10.65
C ALA A 48 -17.46 -7.13 -10.37
N SER A 49 -17.90 -6.42 -11.42
CA SER A 49 -18.27 -5.01 -11.30
C SER A 49 -19.30 -4.83 -10.19
N PRO A 50 -19.07 -3.89 -9.26
CA PRO A 50 -20.06 -3.58 -8.25
C PRO A 50 -21.36 -3.09 -8.90
N THR A 51 -22.49 -3.64 -8.47
CA THR A 51 -23.81 -3.28 -9.01
C THR A 51 -24.68 -2.63 -7.94
N PRO A 52 -25.51 -1.63 -8.29
CA PRO A 52 -26.45 -1.05 -7.36
C PRO A 52 -27.50 -2.08 -6.94
N HIS A 53 -27.59 -2.36 -5.66
CA HIS A 53 -28.55 -3.27 -5.03
C HIS A 53 -29.60 -2.46 -4.26
N LYS A 54 -30.87 -2.76 -4.49
CA LYS A 54 -31.99 -2.09 -3.79
C LYS A 54 -32.22 -2.81 -2.47
N ASN A 55 -31.88 -2.18 -1.35
CA ASN A 55 -32.19 -2.68 -0.03
C ASN A 55 -33.46 -2.03 0.50
N THR A 56 -34.53 -2.83 0.57
CA THR A 56 -35.85 -2.41 1.10
C THR A 56 -36.12 -2.99 2.50
N HIS A 57 -35.13 -3.66 3.09
CA HIS A 57 -35.31 -4.47 4.30
C HIS A 57 -35.18 -3.66 5.59
N TYR A 58 -34.35 -2.62 5.60
CA TYR A 58 -34.06 -1.83 6.81
C TYR A 58 -35.04 -0.68 7.06
N ILE A 59 -35.61 -0.07 6.01
CA ILE A 59 -36.57 1.02 6.13
C ILE A 59 -37.72 0.78 5.14
N ARG A 60 -38.88 0.31 5.63
CA ARG A 60 -40.05 -0.02 4.78
C ARG A 60 -40.60 1.15 3.96
N SER A 61 -40.27 2.39 4.34
CA SER A 61 -40.75 3.61 3.69
C SER A 61 -39.76 4.25 2.72
N ILE A 62 -38.52 3.74 2.61
CA ILE A 62 -37.46 4.37 1.79
C ILE A 62 -36.63 3.29 1.08
N ILE A 63 -36.45 3.43 -0.23
CA ILE A 63 -35.59 2.55 -1.02
C ILE A 63 -34.14 3.05 -0.89
N VAL A 64 -33.26 2.27 -0.26
CA VAL A 64 -31.83 2.58 -0.16
C VAL A 64 -31.09 1.80 -1.25
N TYR A 65 -30.27 2.49 -2.05
CA TYR A 65 -29.40 1.85 -3.03
C TYR A 65 -28.02 1.62 -2.39
N GLU A 66 -27.67 0.36 -2.19
CA GLU A 66 -26.37 -0.06 -1.69
C GLU A 66 -25.49 -0.57 -2.84
N CYS A 67 -24.18 -0.43 -2.71
CA CYS A 67 -23.26 -1.01 -3.67
C CYS A 67 -23.04 -2.48 -3.31
N ALA A 68 -23.61 -3.41 -4.08
CA ALA A 68 -23.25 -4.80 -3.94
C ALA A 68 -21.82 -5.00 -4.45
N ILE A 69 -20.96 -5.50 -3.56
CA ILE A 69 -19.51 -5.67 -3.76
C ILE A 69 -19.20 -6.63 -4.93
N GLY A 70 -20.15 -7.48 -5.32
CA GLY A 70 -20.03 -8.40 -6.46
C GLY A 70 -19.18 -9.63 -6.13
N SER A 71 -17.90 -9.45 -5.81
CA SER A 71 -16.99 -10.54 -5.43
C SER A 71 -16.30 -10.28 -4.10
N VAL A 72 -16.66 -11.09 -3.10
CA VAL A 72 -16.05 -11.07 -1.75
C VAL A 72 -14.56 -11.41 -1.84
N ALA A 73 -14.19 -12.40 -2.66
CA ALA A 73 -12.80 -12.82 -2.83
C ALA A 73 -11.91 -11.69 -3.40
N GLY A 74 -12.40 -10.95 -4.42
CA GLY A 74 -11.68 -9.81 -4.99
C GLY A 74 -11.53 -8.66 -4.00
N PHE A 75 -12.58 -8.37 -3.24
CA PHE A 75 -12.54 -7.37 -2.18
C PHE A 75 -11.57 -7.75 -1.05
N SER A 76 -11.60 -9.00 -0.60
CA SER A 76 -10.67 -9.52 0.43
C SER A 76 -9.23 -9.49 -0.03
N LEU A 77 -8.95 -9.80 -1.30
CA LEU A 77 -7.60 -9.71 -1.87
C LEU A 77 -7.09 -8.25 -1.87
N LEU A 78 -7.93 -7.31 -2.29
CA LEU A 78 -7.61 -5.89 -2.29
C LEU A 78 -7.28 -5.38 -0.87
N LEU A 79 -8.15 -5.68 0.10
CA LEU A 79 -7.93 -5.31 1.50
C LEU A 79 -6.69 -5.99 2.08
N GLY A 80 -6.46 -7.26 1.75
CA GLY A 80 -5.28 -8.00 2.16
C GLY A 80 -3.98 -7.35 1.67
N TYR A 81 -3.95 -6.91 0.41
CA TYR A 81 -2.79 -6.21 -0.14
C TYR A 81 -2.53 -4.86 0.54
N ILE A 82 -3.57 -4.06 0.78
CA ILE A 82 -3.45 -2.79 1.51
C ILE A 82 -2.96 -3.05 2.95
N GLY A 83 -3.52 -4.07 3.62
CA GLY A 83 -3.12 -4.47 4.96
C GLY A 83 -1.66 -4.91 5.04
N LEU A 84 -1.18 -5.68 4.06
CA LEU A 84 0.22 -6.08 3.96
C LEU A 84 1.14 -4.86 3.80
N LEU A 85 0.79 -3.94 2.89
CA LEU A 85 1.55 -2.70 2.69
C LEU A 85 1.61 -1.86 3.97
N ALA A 86 0.50 -1.76 4.70
CA ALA A 86 0.42 -1.05 5.98
C ALA A 86 1.29 -1.72 7.05
N ALA A 87 1.23 -3.05 7.19
CA ALA A 87 2.04 -3.80 8.15
C ALA A 87 3.55 -3.66 7.86
N VAL A 88 3.94 -3.79 6.59
CA VAL A 88 5.33 -3.54 6.17
C VAL A 88 5.72 -2.10 6.51
N SER A 89 4.89 -1.11 6.17
CA SER A 89 5.19 0.29 6.46
C SER A 89 5.34 0.56 7.96
N PHE A 90 4.48 -0.01 8.79
CA PHE A 90 4.56 0.08 10.24
C PHE A 90 5.84 -0.55 10.79
N PHE A 91 6.19 -1.75 10.32
CA PHE A 91 7.43 -2.42 10.70
C PHE A 91 8.65 -1.59 10.31
N LEU A 92 8.69 -1.06 9.08
CA LEU A 92 9.76 -0.19 8.62
C LEU A 92 9.88 1.08 9.48
N ALA A 93 8.75 1.71 9.83
CA ALA A 93 8.72 2.88 10.70
C ALA A 93 9.19 2.58 12.12
N PHE A 94 8.86 1.40 12.65
CA PHE A 94 9.35 0.93 13.94
C PHE A 94 10.87 0.71 13.93
N LEU A 95 11.40 0.09 12.86
CA LEU A 95 12.86 -0.04 12.70
C LEU A 95 13.51 1.33 12.62
N ALA A 96 12.93 2.27 11.84
CA ALA A 96 13.41 3.65 11.70
C ALA A 96 13.57 4.40 13.02
N ARG A 97 12.73 4.13 14.04
CA ARG A 97 12.86 4.76 15.37
C ARG A 97 14.14 4.37 16.12
N ASN A 98 14.71 3.21 15.83
CA ASN A 98 15.96 2.76 16.45
C ASN A 98 17.19 3.16 15.64
N LEU A 99 17.04 3.95 14.56
CA LEU A 99 18.17 4.47 13.79
C LEU A 99 18.77 5.72 14.46
N PRO A 100 20.11 5.89 14.44
CA PRO A 100 20.79 7.10 14.89
C PRO A 100 20.31 8.34 14.12
N ASP A 101 20.24 9.47 14.85
CA ASP A 101 19.60 10.76 14.49
C ASP A 101 20.15 11.44 13.19
N SER A 102 21.11 10.83 12.49
CA SER A 102 21.70 11.37 11.25
C SER A 102 20.86 11.14 9.98
N PHE A 103 19.82 10.31 10.04
CA PHE A 103 18.88 10.05 8.92
C PHE A 103 17.47 10.59 9.20
N ASN A 104 17.34 11.46 10.21
CA ASN A 104 16.08 12.04 10.63
C ASN A 104 15.70 13.23 9.74
N GLU A 105 15.27 12.96 8.50
CA GLU A 105 14.64 13.97 7.64
C GLU A 105 13.28 14.47 8.20
N ALA A 106 12.78 13.92 9.32
CA ALA A 106 11.55 14.37 9.98
C ALA A 106 11.77 15.51 11.00
N LYS A 107 12.97 16.11 11.03
CA LYS A 107 13.32 17.22 11.93
C LYS A 107 13.11 18.61 11.31
N PHE A 108 12.63 18.69 10.07
CA PHE A 108 12.12 19.92 9.49
C PHE A 108 10.68 19.74 9.01
#